data_AF-A0A838R7C9-F1
#
_entry.id   AF-A0A838R7C9-F1
#
_cell.length_a   1.000
_cell.length_b   1.000
_cell.length_c   1.000
_cell.angle_alpha   90.00
_cell.angle_beta   90.00
_cell.angle_gamma   90.00
#
_symmetry.space_group_name_H-M   'P 1'
#
loop_
_entity.id
_entity.type
_entity.pdbx_description
1 polymer ?
#
loop_
_entity_poly.entity_id
_entity_poly.type
_entity_poly.pdbx_seq_one_letter_code
_entity_poly.pdbx_strand_id
1 'polypeptide(L)'
;MSRAHASGSLRHRAGLPPLRPHAARRADDDLLTAETPLRTADFDYDLPAELIAQEPLADRAASRLLVVVRSDRRTGGSVERRTARRRGGRIPRRQELEFPPGEQQASGESLLVDSRFAQLPDLLSPGDLLVLNTTKVRHARLVGKRPSGAPAEVLLIHPAADESWIAMGKPGSALQPGKRIAVGPDVWIETLEVLDDGNR
;
A
#
# COMPACT_ATOMS: atom_id res chain seq x y z
N MET A 1 -31.52 36.62 36.72
CA MET A 1 -31.66 35.34 37.45
C MET A 1 -32.69 34.51 36.67
N SER A 2 -32.23 33.55 35.86
CA SER A 2 -32.28 32.09 36.12
C SER A 2 -33.69 31.52 35.85
N ARG A 3 -33.94 30.48 35.05
CA ARG A 3 -33.13 29.49 34.32
C ARG A 3 -34.12 28.84 33.32
N ALA A 4 -33.72 28.61 32.07
CA ALA A 4 -34.47 27.75 31.14
C ALA A 4 -34.10 26.29 31.41
N HIS A 5 -35.10 25.44 31.67
CA HIS A 5 -34.94 23.98 31.73
C HIS A 5 -35.51 23.38 30.44
N ALA A 6 -34.63 23.01 29.51
CA ALA A 6 -34.95 22.12 28.40
C ALA A 6 -34.59 20.69 28.82
N SER A 7 -35.60 19.84 29.02
CA SER A 7 -35.44 18.40 29.16
C SER A 7 -35.54 17.76 27.77
N GLY A 8 -34.39 17.57 27.12
CA GLY A 8 -34.26 16.89 25.84
C GLY A 8 -33.68 15.50 26.04
N SER A 9 -34.54 14.49 26.05
CA SER A 9 -34.19 13.07 26.09
C SER A 9 -33.39 12.68 24.84
N LEU A 10 -32.09 12.38 25.01
CA LEU A 10 -31.21 11.89 23.96
C LEU A 10 -31.56 10.43 23.66
N ARG A 11 -32.34 10.18 22.60
CA ARG A 11 -32.60 8.81 22.13
C ARG A 11 -31.32 8.26 21.49
N HIS A 12 -30.69 7.34 22.20
CA HIS A 12 -29.68 6.40 21.71
C HIS A 12 -30.24 5.70 20.45
N ARG A 13 -29.72 6.03 19.26
CA ARG A 13 -30.08 5.30 18.04
C ARG A 13 -29.07 4.16 17.84
N ALA A 14 -29.56 2.98 18.22
CA ALA A 14 -29.29 1.63 17.73
C ALA A 14 -27.92 1.33 17.09
N GLY A 15 -27.26 0.33 17.68
CA GLY A 15 -26.03 -0.25 17.17
C GLY A 15 -26.18 -0.84 15.77
N LEU A 16 -25.04 -0.93 15.09
CA LEU A 16 -24.89 -1.65 13.84
C LEU A 16 -25.48 -3.07 14.03
N PRO A 17 -26.35 -3.57 13.13
CA PRO A 17 -26.82 -4.94 13.24
C PRO A 17 -25.61 -5.90 13.24
N PRO A 18 -25.65 -6.99 14.03
CA PRO A 18 -24.60 -8.00 13.97
C PRO A 18 -24.52 -8.50 12.53
N LEU A 19 -23.30 -8.54 11.99
CA LEU A 19 -23.02 -9.14 10.70
C LEU A 19 -23.62 -10.56 10.71
N ARG A 20 -24.60 -10.81 9.84
CA ARG A 20 -25.12 -12.17 9.68
C ARG A 20 -23.95 -13.04 9.25
N PRO A 21 -23.74 -14.22 9.85
CA PRO A 21 -22.80 -15.18 9.29
C PRO A 21 -23.30 -15.49 7.88
N HIS A 22 -22.56 -15.03 6.86
CA HIS A 22 -22.78 -15.51 5.52
C HIS A 22 -22.51 -17.01 5.58
N ALA A 23 -23.56 -17.81 5.39
CA ALA A 23 -23.39 -19.22 5.09
C ALA A 23 -22.42 -19.29 3.91
N ALA A 24 -21.21 -19.77 4.18
CA ALA A 24 -20.23 -20.07 3.15
C ALA A 24 -20.97 -20.87 2.08
N ARG A 25 -21.03 -20.33 0.87
CA ARG A 25 -21.54 -21.09 -0.27
C ARG A 25 -20.73 -22.38 -0.30
N ARG A 26 -21.41 -23.52 -0.14
CA ARG A 26 -20.89 -24.80 -0.62
C ARG A 26 -20.89 -24.69 -2.15
N ALA A 27 -19.78 -24.20 -2.68
CA ALA A 27 -19.35 -24.48 -4.03
C ALA A 27 -18.14 -25.39 -3.86
N ASP A 28 -18.06 -26.40 -4.71
CA ASP A 28 -17.01 -27.40 -4.72
C ASP A 28 -15.62 -26.79 -4.49
N ASP A 29 -14.84 -27.48 -3.66
CA ASP A 29 -13.63 -27.06 -2.96
C ASP A 29 -12.42 -26.94 -3.91
N ASP A 30 -12.54 -26.14 -4.97
CA ASP A 30 -11.42 -25.73 -5.80
C ASP A 30 -10.73 -24.53 -5.13
N LEU A 31 -9.88 -24.85 -4.16
CA LEU A 31 -8.87 -23.93 -3.65
C LEU A 31 -8.15 -23.30 -4.85
N LEU A 32 -8.22 -21.96 -4.97
CA LEU A 32 -7.43 -21.19 -5.94
C LEU A 32 -5.94 -21.55 -5.76
N THR A 33 -5.44 -22.42 -6.63
CA THR A 33 -4.02 -22.77 -6.74
C THR A 33 -3.34 -21.78 -7.69
N ALA A 34 -2.02 -21.64 -7.60
CA ALA A 34 -1.24 -20.74 -8.46
C ALA A 34 -1.37 -21.07 -9.97
N GLU A 35 -1.92 -22.24 -10.30
CA GLU A 35 -2.12 -22.76 -11.65
C GLU A 35 -3.46 -22.30 -12.27
N THR A 36 -4.39 -21.75 -11.49
CA THR A 36 -5.68 -21.28 -12.01
C THR A 36 -5.56 -19.82 -12.48
N PRO A 37 -5.85 -19.51 -13.76
CA PRO A 37 -5.79 -18.13 -14.24
C PRO A 37 -6.87 -17.30 -13.54
N LEU A 38 -6.42 -16.34 -12.75
CA LEU A 38 -7.29 -15.41 -12.04
C LEU A 38 -8.04 -14.51 -13.03
N ARG A 39 -9.36 -14.41 -12.85
CA ARG A 39 -10.24 -13.51 -13.59
C ARG A 39 -10.61 -12.33 -12.72
N THR A 40 -10.93 -11.20 -13.33
CA THR A 40 -11.42 -10.02 -12.59
C THR A 40 -12.65 -10.34 -11.73
N ALA A 41 -13.50 -11.25 -12.21
CA ALA A 41 -14.71 -11.69 -11.50
C ALA A 41 -14.42 -12.43 -10.18
N ASP A 42 -13.24 -13.03 -10.01
CA ASP A 42 -12.86 -13.73 -8.78
C ASP A 42 -12.63 -12.77 -7.60
N PHE A 43 -12.59 -11.46 -7.88
CA PHE A 43 -12.39 -10.38 -6.90
C PHE A 43 -13.63 -9.49 -6.72
N ASP A 44 -14.78 -9.89 -7.28
CA ASP A 44 -16.02 -9.13 -7.18
C ASP A 44 -16.74 -9.38 -5.84
N TYR A 45 -17.33 -8.33 -5.26
CA TYR A 45 -18.08 -8.42 -4.02
C TYR A 45 -19.20 -7.37 -3.96
N ASP A 46 -20.26 -7.69 -3.23
CA ASP A 46 -21.38 -6.77 -3.02
C ASP A 46 -20.95 -5.63 -2.08
N LEU A 47 -20.78 -4.42 -2.63
CA LEU A 47 -20.44 -3.21 -1.91
C LEU A 47 -21.55 -2.16 -2.06
N PRO A 48 -22.47 -2.06 -1.08
CA PRO A 48 -23.46 -1.01 -1.06
C PRO A 48 -22.81 0.38 -1.11
N ALA A 49 -23.33 1.26 -1.96
CA ALA A 49 -22.74 2.58 -2.22
C ALA A 49 -22.68 3.46 -0.95
N GLU A 50 -23.63 3.28 -0.04
CA GLU A 50 -23.69 3.96 1.25
C GLU A 50 -22.53 3.61 2.20
N LEU A 51 -21.83 2.50 1.97
CA LEU A 51 -20.65 2.11 2.74
C LEU A 51 -19.36 2.75 2.22
N ILE A 52 -19.41 3.45 1.09
CA ILE A 52 -18.27 4.18 0.52
C ILE A 52 -18.21 5.56 1.17
N ALA A 53 -17.20 5.76 2.03
CA ALA A 53 -16.96 7.04 2.66
C ALA A 53 -16.75 8.16 1.62
N GLN A 54 -17.62 9.17 1.66
CA GLN A 54 -17.55 10.33 0.76
C GLN A 54 -16.53 11.37 1.24
N GLU A 55 -16.28 11.40 2.54
CA GLU A 55 -15.32 12.27 3.20
C GLU A 55 -14.57 11.50 4.29
N PRO A 56 -13.32 11.87 4.61
CA PRO A 56 -12.62 11.29 5.74
C PRO A 56 -13.27 11.73 7.07
N LEU A 57 -13.08 10.93 8.12
CA LEU A 57 -13.42 11.36 9.48
C LEU A 57 -12.61 12.60 9.90
N ALA A 58 -13.23 13.49 10.67
CA ALA A 58 -12.60 14.70 11.21
C ALA A 58 -11.37 14.37 12.07
N ASP A 59 -11.50 13.37 12.95
CA ASP A 59 -10.35 12.70 13.58
C ASP A 59 -10.00 11.44 12.78
N ARG A 60 -8.87 11.48 12.06
CA ARG A 60 -8.43 10.36 11.23
C ARG A 60 -8.05 9.13 12.05
N ALA A 61 -7.57 9.31 13.28
CA ALA A 61 -7.17 8.19 14.15
C ALA A 61 -8.39 7.42 14.68
N ALA A 62 -9.58 8.03 14.64
CA ALA A 62 -10.84 7.38 14.99
C ALA A 62 -11.38 6.43 13.91
N SER A 63 -10.74 6.35 12.73
CA SER A 63 -11.12 5.40 11.67
C SER A 63 -10.99 3.94 12.14
N ARG A 64 -11.86 3.08 11.60
CA ARG A 64 -11.83 1.64 11.87
C ARG A 64 -10.59 1.02 11.21
N LEU A 65 -10.00 0.05 11.89
CA LEU A 65 -8.90 -0.77 11.40
C LEU A 65 -9.33 -2.24 11.49
N LEU A 66 -9.44 -2.93 10.35
CA LEU A 66 -9.64 -4.38 10.32
C LEU A 66 -8.28 -5.06 10.38
N VAL A 67 -8.00 -5.79 11.46
CA VAL A 67 -6.78 -6.58 11.62
C VAL A 67 -7.06 -8.00 11.12
N VAL A 68 -6.27 -8.44 10.13
CA VAL A 68 -6.36 -9.79 9.56
C VAL A 68 -5.07 -10.53 9.89
N VAL A 69 -5.14 -11.53 10.77
CA VAL A 69 -4.00 -12.41 11.05
C VAL A 69 -3.99 -13.48 9.97
N ARG A 70 -3.02 -13.38 9.06
CA ARG A 70 -2.84 -14.36 8.00
C ARG A 70 -2.24 -15.63 8.60
N SER A 71 -2.88 -16.76 8.36
CA SER A 71 -2.23 -18.06 8.54
C SER A 71 -1.06 -18.14 7.56
N ASP A 72 0.10 -18.53 8.07
CA ASP A 72 1.39 -18.37 7.41
C ASP A 72 1.40 -19.10 6.05
N ARG A 73 1.36 -18.35 4.93
CA ARG A 73 1.56 -18.89 3.58
C ARG A 73 2.94 -18.54 3.00
N ARG A 74 3.89 -18.06 3.80
CA ARG A 74 5.23 -17.66 3.31
C ARG A 74 6.37 -18.05 4.24
N THR A 75 6.53 -19.35 4.47
CA THR A 75 7.84 -19.94 4.81
C THR A 75 8.35 -20.75 3.62
N GLY A 76 8.46 -20.09 2.46
CA GLY A 76 8.96 -20.69 1.21
C GLY A 76 10.05 -19.87 0.53
N GLY A 77 10.57 -18.82 1.17
CA GLY A 77 11.70 -18.05 0.68
C GLY A 77 12.60 -17.70 1.86
N SER A 78 13.79 -18.28 1.91
CA SER A 78 14.83 -17.98 2.88
C SER A 78 15.13 -16.47 2.89
N VAL A 79 14.55 -15.74 3.83
CA VAL A 79 15.11 -14.45 4.24
C VAL A 79 16.27 -14.78 5.15
N GLU A 80 17.46 -14.89 4.56
CA GLU A 80 18.70 -15.02 5.31
C GLU A 80 18.85 -13.78 6.20
N ARG A 81 18.54 -13.93 7.50
CA ARG A 81 18.81 -12.92 8.52
C ARG A 81 20.32 -12.69 8.55
N ARG A 82 20.81 -11.70 7.81
CA ARG A 82 22.13 -11.11 8.07
C ARG A 82 22.09 -10.48 9.45
N THR A 83 22.55 -11.23 10.43
CA THR A 83 22.72 -10.79 11.81
C THR A 83 23.80 -9.71 11.83
N ALA A 84 23.38 -8.46 12.06
CA ALA A 84 24.30 -7.47 12.56
C ALA A 84 24.76 -7.94 13.96
N ARG A 85 25.98 -8.48 14.04
CA ARG A 85 26.66 -8.72 15.32
C ARG A 85 26.74 -7.37 16.05
N ARG A 86 25.96 -7.21 17.11
CA ARG A 86 26.27 -6.24 18.17
C ARG A 86 26.48 -6.96 19.50
N ARG A 87 27.62 -6.61 20.09
CA ARG A 87 28.09 -7.00 21.42
C ARG A 87 27.07 -6.58 22.48
N GLY A 88 26.80 -7.50 23.40
CA GLY A 88 26.43 -7.17 24.79
C GLY A 88 24.99 -6.74 25.00
N GLY A 89 24.12 -7.71 25.30
CA GLY A 89 22.78 -7.45 25.80
C GLY A 89 21.97 -8.74 25.86
N ARG A 90 21.88 -9.34 27.06
CA ARG A 90 21.12 -10.57 27.31
C ARG A 90 19.63 -10.20 27.24
N ILE A 91 18.94 -10.59 26.18
CA ILE A 91 17.48 -10.41 26.05
C ILE A 91 16.83 -11.37 27.05
N PRO A 92 16.01 -10.90 28.01
CA PRO A 92 15.23 -11.80 28.85
C PRO A 92 14.26 -12.60 27.98
N ARG A 93 14.12 -13.89 28.29
CA ARG A 93 13.28 -14.82 27.54
C ARG A 93 11.87 -14.26 27.39
N ARG A 94 11.38 -14.34 26.15
CA ARG A 94 10.01 -14.07 25.70
C ARG A 94 9.01 -14.68 26.70
N GLN A 95 8.05 -13.89 27.16
CA GLN A 95 6.81 -14.47 27.67
C GLN A 95 6.10 -15.03 26.44
N GLU A 96 6.23 -16.34 26.28
CA GLU A 96 5.66 -17.13 25.20
C GLU A 96 4.13 -17.06 25.36
N LEU A 97 3.43 -16.53 24.35
CA LEU A 97 2.01 -16.81 24.22
C LEU A 97 1.91 -18.32 23.98
N GLU A 98 1.48 -19.07 25.00
CA GLU A 98 1.33 -20.52 24.92
C GLU A 98 0.25 -20.86 23.89
N PHE A 99 0.67 -21.46 22.78
CA PHE A 99 -0.22 -22.11 21.82
C PHE A 99 -0.25 -23.60 22.14
N PRO A 100 -1.44 -24.23 22.27
CA PRO A 100 -1.56 -25.65 22.58
C PRO A 100 -0.88 -26.49 21.48
N PRO A 101 -0.08 -27.51 21.84
CA PRO A 101 0.63 -28.30 20.85
C PRO A 101 -0.30 -29.35 20.24
N GLY A 102 -0.35 -29.37 18.92
CA GLY A 102 -0.52 -30.61 18.15
C GLY A 102 -1.92 -31.17 18.07
N GLU A 103 -2.81 -30.50 17.33
CA GLU A 103 -3.66 -31.21 16.37
C GLU A 103 -3.60 -30.47 15.05
N GLN A 104 -3.16 -31.16 14.00
CA GLN A 104 -3.30 -30.70 12.62
C GLN A 104 -4.80 -30.67 12.30
N GLN A 105 -5.47 -29.57 12.64
CA GLN A 105 -6.78 -29.25 12.11
C GLN A 105 -6.57 -28.21 11.02
N ALA A 106 -6.80 -28.66 9.79
CA ALA A 106 -7.02 -27.82 8.63
C ALA A 106 -8.29 -26.98 8.86
N SER A 107 -8.15 -25.89 9.60
CA SER A 107 -9.06 -24.75 9.55
C SER A 107 -8.20 -23.51 9.43
N GLY A 108 -7.82 -23.21 8.19
CA GLY A 108 -7.08 -22.02 7.80
C GLY A 108 -7.92 -20.74 7.93
N GLU A 109 -8.60 -20.55 9.06
CA GLU A 109 -9.37 -19.34 9.34
C GLU A 109 -8.40 -18.23 9.69
N SER A 110 -8.33 -17.21 8.82
CA SER A 110 -7.63 -15.97 9.17
C SER A 110 -8.41 -15.29 10.28
N LEU A 111 -7.76 -14.97 11.40
CA LEU A 111 -8.41 -14.25 12.49
C LEU A 111 -8.72 -12.82 12.05
N LEU A 112 -9.98 -12.42 12.15
CA LEU A 112 -10.46 -11.06 11.87
C LEU A 112 -10.76 -10.33 13.18
N VAL A 113 -10.16 -9.17 13.39
CA VAL A 113 -10.37 -8.35 14.60
C VAL A 113 -10.71 -6.92 14.22
N ASP A 114 -11.82 -6.42 14.75
CA ASP A 114 -12.19 -5.00 14.67
C ASP A 114 -11.37 -4.17 15.66
N SER A 115 -10.74 -3.10 15.17
CA SER A 115 -9.94 -2.16 15.95
C SER A 115 -10.12 -0.73 15.43
N ARG A 116 -9.34 0.23 15.96
CA ARG A 116 -9.23 1.61 15.47
C ARG A 116 -7.80 1.94 15.08
N PHE A 117 -7.65 2.88 14.15
CA PHE A 117 -6.32 3.30 13.67
C PHE A 117 -5.43 3.83 14.81
N ALA A 118 -6.02 4.49 15.81
CA ALA A 118 -5.32 4.93 17.03
C ALA A 118 -4.58 3.80 17.78
N GLN A 119 -5.01 2.54 17.61
CA GLN A 119 -4.42 1.36 18.27
C GLN A 119 -3.33 0.69 17.40
N LEU A 120 -3.03 1.23 16.22
CA LEU A 120 -1.98 0.70 15.35
C LEU A 120 -0.62 0.55 16.06
N PRO A 121 -0.16 1.49 16.92
CA PRO A 121 1.12 1.32 17.63
C PRO A 121 1.19 0.06 18.50
N ASP A 122 0.05 -0.38 19.06
CA ASP A 122 -0.01 -1.57 19.92
C ASP A 122 0.13 -2.88 19.13
N LEU A 123 -0.05 -2.82 17.80
CA LEU A 123 0.09 -3.95 16.89
C LEU A 123 1.52 -4.11 16.36
N LEU A 124 2.40 -3.14 16.60
CA LEU A 124 3.78 -3.14 16.10
C LEU A 124 4.76 -3.53 17.20
N SER A 125 5.70 -4.41 16.87
CA SER A 125 6.79 -4.76 17.78
C SER A 125 7.91 -3.72 17.71
N PRO A 126 8.64 -3.48 18.81
CA PRO A 126 9.86 -2.70 18.78
C PRO A 126 10.85 -3.27 17.74
N GLY A 127 11.27 -2.44 16.79
CA GLY A 127 12.16 -2.83 15.69
C GLY A 127 11.46 -3.05 14.34
N ASP A 128 10.13 -3.00 14.29
CA ASP A 128 9.40 -2.99 13.02
C ASP A 128 9.66 -1.69 12.24
N LEU A 129 9.71 -1.81 10.90
CA LEU A 129 9.91 -0.67 9.99
C LEU A 129 8.58 -0.27 9.36
N LEU A 130 8.09 0.92 9.69
CA LEU A 130 6.96 1.54 9.00
C LEU A 130 7.46 2.38 7.82
N VAL A 131 7.19 1.91 6.59
CA VAL A 131 7.51 2.66 5.37
C VAL A 131 6.31 3.53 5.00
N LEU A 132 6.47 4.84 5.13
CA LEU A 132 5.44 5.82 4.76
C LEU A 132 5.70 6.36 3.35
N ASN A 133 4.69 6.26 2.48
CA ASN A 133 4.76 6.91 1.18
C ASN A 133 4.50 8.42 1.34
N THR A 134 5.45 9.25 0.91
CA THR A 134 5.27 10.70 0.79
C THR A 134 5.29 11.10 -0.68
N THR A 135 4.13 11.40 -1.24
CA THR A 135 4.01 11.83 -2.64
C THR A 135 4.40 13.31 -2.78
N LYS A 136 5.32 13.62 -3.69
CA LYS A 136 5.61 14.99 -4.12
C LYS A 136 5.31 15.13 -5.61
N VAL A 137 4.38 16.02 -5.96
CA VAL A 137 4.14 16.37 -7.37
C VAL A 137 5.26 17.30 -7.82
N ARG A 138 6.09 16.85 -8.77
CA ARG A 138 7.06 17.71 -9.45
C ARG A 138 6.52 18.04 -10.83
N HIS A 139 6.24 19.33 -11.07
CA HIS A 139 5.82 19.83 -12.38
C HIS A 139 7.04 19.91 -13.32
N ALA A 140 7.47 18.79 -13.87
CA ALA A 140 8.62 18.77 -14.76
C ALA A 140 8.36 17.90 -15.99
N ARG A 141 7.21 18.09 -16.63
CA ARG A 141 6.91 17.54 -17.95
C ARG A 141 7.30 18.57 -19.01
N LEU A 142 8.28 18.22 -19.82
CA LEU A 142 8.74 19.01 -20.95
C LEU A 142 8.21 18.37 -22.24
N VAL A 143 7.57 19.17 -23.08
CA VAL A 143 7.08 18.74 -24.39
C VAL A 143 8.00 19.32 -25.44
N GLY A 144 8.50 18.46 -26.32
CA GLY A 144 9.48 18.85 -27.32
C GLY A 144 9.33 18.08 -28.63
N LYS A 145 10.27 18.32 -29.53
CA LYS A 145 10.34 17.67 -30.84
C LYS A 145 11.69 16.98 -31.03
N ARG A 146 11.64 15.79 -31.61
CA ARG A 146 12.81 15.07 -32.13
C ARG A 146 13.39 15.82 -33.34
N PRO A 147 14.63 15.53 -33.78
CA PRO A 147 15.19 16.12 -34.99
C PRO A 147 14.35 15.83 -36.24
N SER A 148 13.61 14.71 -36.24
CA SER A 148 12.65 14.36 -37.29
C SER A 148 11.36 15.20 -37.29
N GLY A 149 11.17 16.10 -36.33
CA GLY A 149 9.94 16.87 -36.12
C GLY A 149 8.85 16.16 -35.33
N ALA A 150 8.99 14.85 -35.09
CA ALA A 150 8.01 14.06 -34.33
C ALA A 150 7.99 14.47 -32.84
N PRO A 151 6.81 14.52 -32.20
CA PRO A 151 6.70 14.93 -30.79
C PRO A 151 7.39 13.94 -29.85
N ALA A 152 7.85 14.45 -28.72
CA ALA A 152 8.36 13.68 -27.59
C ALA A 152 8.04 14.41 -26.28
N GLU A 153 7.83 13.63 -25.23
CA GLU A 153 7.64 14.14 -23.88
C GLU A 153 8.74 13.61 -22.98
N VAL A 154 9.25 14.49 -22.12
CA VAL A 154 10.26 14.17 -21.11
C VAL A 154 9.69 14.52 -19.74
N LEU A 155 9.55 13.53 -18.87
CA LEU A 155 9.15 13.73 -17.48
C LEU A 155 10.39 13.65 -16.60
N LEU A 156 10.81 14.76 -16.01
CA LEU A 156 11.91 14.78 -15.06
C LEU A 156 11.42 14.23 -13.71
N ILE A 157 12.11 13.22 -13.19
CA ILE A 157 11.77 12.54 -11.95
C ILE A 157 12.48 13.23 -10.78
N HIS A 158 13.82 13.30 -10.81
CA HIS A 158 14.62 14.00 -9.82
C HIS A 158 15.99 14.40 -10.40
N PRO A 159 16.65 15.43 -9.84
CA PRO A 159 18.02 15.75 -10.22
C PRO A 159 18.96 14.58 -9.87
N ALA A 160 19.99 14.38 -10.69
CA ALA A 160 21.10 13.49 -10.40
C ALA A 160 22.22 14.26 -9.66
N ALA A 161 23.36 13.63 -9.44
CA ALA A 161 24.48 14.22 -8.70
C ALA A 161 25.30 15.24 -9.54
N ASP A 162 25.21 15.19 -10.86
CA ASP A 162 26.12 15.82 -11.83
C ASP A 162 25.44 16.87 -12.74
N GLU A 163 24.61 17.74 -12.16
CA GLU A 163 23.76 18.71 -12.88
C GLU A 163 22.78 18.11 -13.90
N SER A 164 22.78 16.79 -14.07
CA SER A 164 21.84 16.05 -14.91
C SER A 164 20.55 15.71 -14.17
N TRP A 165 19.60 15.11 -14.88
CA TRP A 165 18.29 14.74 -14.35
C TRP A 165 17.95 13.31 -14.75
N ILE A 166 17.39 12.55 -13.80
CA ILE A 166 16.75 11.28 -14.10
C ILE A 166 15.37 11.57 -14.68
N ALA A 167 15.08 10.99 -15.84
CA ALA A 167 13.86 11.25 -16.60
C ALA A 167 13.24 10.01 -17.24
N MET A 168 11.96 10.13 -17.60
CA MET A 168 11.26 9.17 -18.45
C MET A 168 10.79 9.83 -19.75
N GLY A 169 10.86 9.07 -20.84
CA GLY A 169 10.54 9.54 -22.18
C GLY A 169 9.32 8.87 -22.80
N LYS A 170 8.47 9.66 -23.47
CA LYS A 170 7.38 9.14 -24.31
C LYS A 170 7.48 9.70 -25.74
N PRO A 171 7.59 8.85 -26.78
CA PRO A 171 7.83 7.41 -26.71
C PRO A 171 9.23 7.11 -26.16
N GLY A 172 9.43 5.94 -25.54
CA GLY A 172 10.73 5.57 -24.95
C GLY A 172 11.91 5.51 -25.94
N SER A 173 11.62 5.40 -27.24
CA SER A 173 12.63 5.48 -28.32
C SER A 173 13.15 6.90 -28.59
N ALA A 174 12.48 7.93 -28.05
CA ALA A 174 12.87 9.33 -28.21
C ALA A 174 14.09 9.70 -27.35
N LEU A 175 14.27 9.04 -26.21
CA LEU A 175 15.39 9.25 -25.29
C LEU A 175 16.29 8.03 -25.35
N GLN A 176 17.06 7.90 -26.43
CA GLN A 176 18.16 6.93 -26.50
C GLN A 176 19.48 7.71 -26.42
N PRO A 177 20.56 7.11 -25.90
CA PRO A 177 21.83 7.82 -25.71
C PRO A 177 22.26 8.59 -26.96
N GLY A 178 22.69 9.84 -26.77
CA GLY A 178 23.08 10.77 -27.84
C GLY A 178 21.93 11.43 -28.61
N LYS A 179 20.66 11.07 -28.36
CA LYS A 179 19.52 11.76 -28.97
C LYS A 179 19.22 13.08 -28.27
N ARG A 180 18.79 14.05 -29.07
CA ARG A 180 18.38 15.39 -28.60
C ARG A 180 16.89 15.63 -28.81
N ILE A 181 16.24 16.23 -27.82
CA ILE A 181 14.86 16.71 -27.89
C ILE A 181 14.87 18.22 -27.73
N ALA A 182 14.42 18.95 -28.75
CA ALA A 182 14.27 20.39 -28.69
C ALA A 182 13.01 20.74 -27.89
N VAL A 183 13.15 21.54 -26.84
CA VAL A 183 12.05 21.98 -25.94
C VAL A 183 11.84 23.50 -25.98
N GLY A 184 12.69 24.22 -26.70
CA GLY A 184 12.58 25.66 -26.98
C GLY A 184 13.46 26.06 -28.17
N PRO A 185 13.51 27.36 -28.53
CA PRO A 185 14.29 27.85 -29.67
C PRO A 185 15.78 27.47 -29.59
N ASP A 186 16.38 27.60 -28.41
CA ASP A 186 17.80 27.34 -28.16
C ASP A 186 18.01 26.40 -26.95
N VAL A 187 16.98 25.62 -26.61
CA VAL A 187 17.01 24.71 -25.46
C VAL A 187 16.70 23.30 -25.92
N TRP A 188 17.61 22.37 -25.63
CA TRP A 188 17.43 20.95 -25.88
C TRP A 188 17.84 20.12 -24.68
N ILE A 189 17.33 18.89 -24.66
CA ILE A 189 17.71 17.84 -23.72
C ILE A 189 18.50 16.82 -24.51
N GLU A 190 19.66 16.44 -24.01
CA GLU A 190 20.44 15.32 -24.54
C GLU A 190 20.32 14.13 -23.59
N THR A 191 20.04 12.95 -24.13
CA THR A 191 20.03 11.72 -23.34
C THR A 191 21.46 11.22 -23.19
N LEU A 192 21.94 11.12 -21.95
CA LEU A 192 23.27 10.63 -21.64
C LEU A 192 23.33 9.10 -21.66
N GLU A 193 22.40 8.45 -20.96
CA GLU A 193 22.37 7.00 -20.85
C GLU A 193 20.96 6.42 -20.69
N VAL A 194 20.88 5.10 -20.56
CA VAL A 194 19.67 4.37 -20.17
C VAL A 194 20.01 3.55 -18.94
N LEU A 195 19.28 3.77 -17.85
CA LEU A 195 19.45 3.04 -16.61
C LEU A 195 18.76 1.67 -16.66
N ASP A 196 19.19 0.75 -15.80
CA ASP A 196 18.70 -0.64 -15.74
C ASP A 196 17.20 -0.74 -15.42
N ASP A 197 16.63 0.26 -14.75
CA ASP A 197 15.19 0.36 -14.43
C ASP A 197 14.35 0.95 -15.57
N GLY A 198 14.99 1.28 -16.70
CA GLY A 198 14.34 1.88 -17.85
C GLY A 198 14.18 3.40 -17.77
N ASN A 199 14.76 4.08 -16.79
CA ASN A 199 14.90 5.54 -16.76
C ASN A 199 16.08 6.01 -17.64
N ARG A 200 16.24 7.33 -17.79
CA ARG A 200 17.21 8.01 -18.66
C ARG A 200 17.90 9.15 -17.93
#